data_AF-A0A518J047-F1
#
_entry.id   AF-A0A518J047-F1
#
_cell.length_a   1.000
_cell.length_b   1.000
_cell.length_c   1.000
_cell.angle_alpha   90.00
_cell.angle_beta   90.00
_cell.angle_gamma   90.00
#
_symmetry.space_group_name_H-M   'P 1'
#
loop_
_entity.id
_entity.type
_entity.pdbx_description
1 polymer ?
#
loop_
_entity_poly.entity_id
_entity_poly.type
_entity_poly.pdbx_seq_one_letter_code
_entity_poly.pdbx_strand_id
1 'polypeptide(L)'
;MNIENVVTDAKELCYAVAPAELSGSPLWVVPQTNLPPMLGRHTVCYGYTSPSLDMHLHHCFADWEGIRGPVIVIGNLNIERDFPERTYNKMLGTTLHELAHILERPSLFQPRGYNQQYIRAEAIRVAEAVSREEEGDGTTPPWTTHESRFMRIAYHLYFRARSLGYDVRADEVYSPERYGMSPAAKYASEIKAEASTLCAATFRQICSLTPPPAFKAVYEADQRSWINSQSQRQRMNNEFDITT
;
A
#
# COMPACT_ATOMS: atom_id res chain seq x y z
N MET A 1 6.66 -17.72 -14.92
CA MET A 1 7.40 -16.54 -14.40
C MET A 1 8.26 -17.02 -13.25
N ASN A 2 9.54 -16.64 -13.17
CA ASN A 2 10.38 -17.02 -12.02
C ASN A 2 10.15 -15.99 -10.90
N ILE A 3 9.57 -16.42 -9.78
CA ILE A 3 9.22 -15.52 -8.67
C ILE A 3 10.44 -14.82 -8.06
N GLU A 4 11.60 -15.47 -8.03
CA GLU A 4 12.84 -14.88 -7.50
C GLU A 4 13.33 -13.70 -8.35
N ASN A 5 13.12 -13.77 -9.66
CA ASN A 5 13.42 -12.64 -10.55
C ASN A 5 12.48 -11.47 -10.26
N VAL A 6 11.18 -11.74 -10.04
CA VAL A 6 10.20 -10.68 -9.69
C VAL A 6 10.54 -10.03 -8.36
N VAL A 7 10.93 -10.81 -7.36
CA VAL A 7 11.37 -10.31 -6.05
C VAL A 7 12.62 -9.42 -6.20
N THR A 8 13.57 -9.84 -7.03
CA THR A 8 14.78 -9.05 -7.33
C THR A 8 14.42 -7.74 -8.02
N ASP A 9 13.65 -7.80 -9.11
CA ASP A 9 13.19 -6.63 -9.86
C ASP A 9 12.38 -5.66 -8.98
N ALA A 10 11.54 -6.19 -8.10
CA ALA A 10 10.74 -5.42 -7.15
C ALA A 10 11.63 -4.65 -6.15
N LYS A 11 12.67 -5.31 -5.61
CA LYS A 11 13.66 -4.65 -4.73
C LYS A 11 14.41 -3.57 -5.49
N GLU A 12 14.94 -3.88 -6.67
CA GLU A 12 15.68 -2.93 -7.50
C GLU A 12 14.83 -1.71 -7.86
N LEU A 13 13.57 -1.95 -8.27
CA LEU A 13 12.61 -0.89 -8.54
C LEU A 13 12.42 0.02 -7.33
N CYS A 14 12.19 -0.53 -6.13
CA CYS A 14 12.03 0.26 -4.91
C CYS A 14 13.25 1.14 -4.62
N TYR A 15 14.47 0.59 -4.72
CA TYR A 15 15.69 1.37 -4.54
C TYR A 15 15.88 2.43 -5.63
N ALA A 16 15.43 2.17 -6.87
CA ALA A 16 15.51 3.14 -7.96
C ALA A 16 14.55 4.32 -7.78
N VAL A 17 13.34 4.09 -7.24
CA VAL A 17 12.32 5.16 -7.08
C VAL A 17 12.38 5.88 -5.74
N ALA A 18 12.97 5.28 -4.70
CA ALA A 18 13.12 5.85 -3.36
C ALA A 18 14.55 5.67 -2.79
N PRO A 19 15.61 6.08 -3.53
CA PRO A 19 16.99 5.78 -3.16
C PRO A 19 17.39 6.43 -1.83
N ALA A 20 17.00 7.67 -1.59
CA ALA A 20 17.37 8.41 -0.39
C ALA A 20 16.71 7.79 0.87
N GLU A 21 15.46 7.37 0.75
CA GLU A 21 14.71 6.77 1.85
C GLU A 21 15.23 5.39 2.22
N LEU A 22 15.70 4.61 1.24
CA LEU A 22 16.15 3.24 1.46
C LEU A 22 17.68 3.11 1.64
N SER A 23 18.46 4.16 1.34
CA SER A 23 19.90 4.18 1.56
C SER A 23 20.24 3.98 3.04
N GLY A 24 20.67 2.78 3.42
CA GLY A 24 21.03 2.44 4.81
C GLY A 24 20.05 1.51 5.54
N SER A 25 19.01 1.00 4.86
CA SER A 25 18.16 -0.08 5.38
C SER A 25 17.99 -1.15 4.32
N PRO A 26 18.07 -2.45 4.65
CA PRO A 26 17.61 -3.49 3.73
C PRO A 26 16.10 -3.34 3.52
N LEU A 27 15.64 -3.58 2.29
CA LEU A 27 14.24 -3.82 1.98
C LEU A 27 14.04 -5.31 1.72
N TRP A 28 13.14 -5.92 2.48
CA TRP A 28 12.76 -7.31 2.31
C TRP A 28 11.49 -7.41 1.48
N VAL A 29 11.51 -8.24 0.43
CA VAL A 29 10.34 -8.53 -0.39
C VAL A 29 10.14 -10.04 -0.37
N VAL A 30 8.97 -10.50 0.06
CA VAL A 30 8.67 -11.93 0.22
C VAL A 30 7.38 -12.29 -0.52
N PRO A 31 7.40 -13.29 -1.41
CA PRO A 31 6.17 -13.79 -2.00
C PRO A 31 5.40 -14.62 -0.98
N GLN A 32 4.07 -14.55 -1.02
CA GLN A 32 3.15 -15.31 -0.18
C GLN A 32 3.46 -16.81 -0.17
N THR A 33 3.92 -17.37 -1.29
CA THR A 33 4.33 -18.79 -1.40
C THR A 33 5.50 -19.17 -0.50
N ASN A 34 6.33 -18.21 -0.09
CA ASN A 34 7.49 -18.45 0.78
C ASN A 34 7.15 -18.25 2.26
N LEU A 35 5.90 -17.87 2.58
CA LEU A 35 5.46 -17.71 3.95
C LEU A 35 5.14 -19.06 4.61
N PRO A 36 5.26 -19.17 5.94
CA PRO A 36 4.76 -20.31 6.68
C PRO A 36 3.28 -20.56 6.37
N PRO A 37 2.80 -21.83 6.37
CA PRO A 37 1.41 -22.16 6.06
C PRO A 37 0.36 -21.35 6.81
N MET A 38 0.64 -20.98 8.06
CA MET A 38 -0.27 -20.16 8.89
C MET A 38 -0.44 -18.72 8.40
N LEU A 39 0.52 -18.20 7.63
CA LEU A 39 0.54 -16.84 7.12
C LEU A 39 0.30 -16.77 5.60
N GLY A 40 0.53 -17.88 4.87
CA GLY A 40 0.44 -17.91 3.40
C GLY A 40 -0.81 -18.56 2.80
N ARG A 41 -1.58 -19.38 3.55
CA ARG A 41 -2.66 -20.20 2.95
C ARG A 41 -3.95 -19.46 2.59
N HIS A 42 -4.26 -18.34 3.25
CA HIS A 42 -5.60 -17.74 3.21
C HIS A 42 -5.61 -16.22 3.08
N THR A 43 -4.49 -15.58 2.71
CA THR A 43 -4.49 -14.13 2.52
C THR A 43 -5.41 -13.78 1.36
N VAL A 44 -6.30 -12.80 1.52
CA VAL A 44 -7.19 -12.31 0.44
C VAL A 44 -6.64 -11.06 -0.25
N CYS A 45 -5.63 -10.41 0.32
CA CYS A 45 -5.00 -9.22 -0.25
C CYS A 45 -3.91 -9.55 -1.29
N TYR A 46 -3.56 -8.53 -2.09
CA TYR A 46 -2.47 -8.62 -3.08
C TYR A 46 -1.10 -8.29 -2.52
N GLY A 47 -1.04 -7.60 -1.39
CA GLY A 47 0.19 -7.26 -0.70
C GLY A 47 -0.10 -6.70 0.68
N TYR A 48 0.92 -6.66 1.53
CA TYR A 48 0.85 -5.96 2.81
C TYR A 48 2.24 -5.63 3.36
N THR A 49 2.29 -4.64 4.25
CA THR A 49 3.45 -4.28 5.06
C THR A 49 3.01 -3.91 6.48
N SER A 50 3.90 -4.06 7.47
CA SER A 50 3.69 -3.58 8.85
C SER A 50 5.01 -3.02 9.43
N PRO A 51 4.98 -2.07 10.38
CA PRO A 51 6.18 -1.51 11.03
C PRO A 51 7.12 -2.52 11.70
N SER A 52 6.62 -3.70 12.08
CA SER A 52 7.40 -4.76 12.76
C SER A 52 7.51 -6.05 11.93
N LEU A 53 7.15 -6.01 10.65
CA LEU A 53 6.96 -7.23 9.86
C LEU A 53 8.25 -8.06 9.71
N ASP A 54 9.41 -7.41 9.74
CA ASP A 54 10.72 -8.06 9.74
C ASP A 54 10.94 -8.95 10.96
N MET A 55 10.49 -8.54 12.15
CA MET A 55 10.57 -9.39 13.33
C MET A 55 9.68 -10.63 13.22
N HIS A 56 8.58 -10.57 12.47
CA HIS A 56 7.71 -11.73 12.27
C HIS A 56 8.29 -12.68 11.23
N LEU A 57 8.88 -12.14 10.16
CA LEU A 57 9.29 -12.89 8.98
C LEU A 57 10.80 -13.09 8.85
N HIS A 58 11.62 -12.71 9.84
CA HIS A 58 13.08 -12.85 9.77
C HIS A 58 13.56 -14.27 9.43
N HIS A 59 12.81 -15.29 9.85
CA HIS A 59 13.10 -16.69 9.54
C HIS A 59 12.83 -17.09 8.08
N CYS A 60 12.15 -16.23 7.32
CA CYS A 60 11.91 -16.39 5.88
C CYS A 60 13.00 -15.74 5.02
N PHE A 61 13.92 -14.97 5.61
CA PHE A 61 14.99 -14.30 4.88
C PHE A 61 16.28 -15.12 4.99
N ALA A 62 16.84 -15.53 3.85
CA ALA A 62 18.03 -16.38 3.83
C ALA A 62 19.29 -15.67 4.37
N ASP A 63 19.34 -14.35 4.24
CA ASP A 63 20.45 -13.44 4.53
C ASP A 63 20.17 -12.53 5.73
N TRP A 64 19.29 -12.95 6.65
CA TRP A 64 19.04 -12.19 7.87
C TRP A 64 20.20 -12.31 8.88
N GLU A 65 21.01 -11.27 8.96
CA GLU A 65 22.12 -11.15 9.92
C GLU A 65 21.73 -10.35 11.18
N GLY A 66 20.43 -10.24 11.48
CA GLY A 66 19.92 -9.39 12.57
C GLY A 66 19.70 -7.92 12.16
N ILE A 67 19.89 -7.58 10.88
CA ILE A 67 19.71 -6.22 10.35
C ILE A 67 18.22 -5.97 10.08
N ARG A 68 17.64 -5.01 10.81
CA ARG A 68 16.23 -4.61 10.70
C ARG A 68 15.96 -3.85 9.40
N GLY A 69 14.73 -3.94 8.90
CA GLY A 69 14.31 -3.21 7.70
C GLY A 69 12.82 -3.36 7.37
N PRO A 70 12.25 -2.51 6.52
CA PRO A 70 10.88 -2.68 6.05
C PRO A 70 10.72 -4.01 5.28
N VAL A 71 9.52 -4.58 5.38
CA VAL A 71 9.13 -5.78 4.64
C VAL A 71 7.88 -5.49 3.82
N ILE A 72 7.88 -6.00 2.60
CA ILE A 72 6.73 -6.10 1.70
C ILE A 72 6.44 -7.58 1.49
N VAL A 73 5.23 -8.01 1.78
CA VAL A 73 4.72 -9.30 1.33
C VAL A 73 3.93 -9.09 0.05
N ILE A 74 4.21 -9.89 -0.97
CA ILE A 74 3.47 -9.92 -2.23
C ILE A 74 2.54 -11.13 -2.22
N GLY A 75 1.24 -10.91 -2.31
CA GLY A 75 0.18 -11.90 -2.45
C GLY A 75 0.18 -12.57 -3.82
N ASN A 76 1.28 -13.23 -4.19
CA ASN A 76 1.53 -13.68 -5.55
C ASN A 76 0.50 -14.69 -6.06
N LEU A 77 -0.06 -15.54 -5.19
CA LEU A 77 -1.11 -16.49 -5.56
C LEU A 77 -2.41 -15.79 -5.99
N ASN A 78 -2.82 -14.73 -5.28
CA ASN A 78 -4.01 -13.97 -5.62
C ASN A 78 -3.80 -13.13 -6.89
N ILE A 79 -2.62 -12.54 -7.04
CA ILE A 79 -2.27 -11.75 -8.23
C ILE A 79 -2.25 -12.63 -9.48
N GLU A 80 -1.64 -13.82 -9.41
CA GLU A 80 -1.61 -14.78 -10.52
C GLU A 80 -3.01 -15.25 -10.91
N ARG A 81 -3.90 -15.45 -9.92
CA ARG A 81 -5.30 -15.83 -10.15
C ARG A 81 -6.10 -14.71 -10.81
N ASP A 82 -6.01 -13.49 -10.29
CA ASP A 82 -6.89 -12.39 -10.67
C ASP A 82 -6.38 -11.58 -11.88
N PHE A 83 -5.08 -11.60 -12.13
CA PHE A 83 -4.43 -10.83 -13.20
C PHE A 83 -3.44 -11.66 -14.03
N PRO A 84 -3.84 -12.82 -14.58
CA PRO A 84 -2.92 -13.75 -15.24
C PRO A 84 -2.07 -13.09 -16.34
N GLU A 85 -2.66 -12.19 -17.14
CA GLU A 85 -1.99 -11.49 -18.25
C GLU A 85 -1.05 -10.35 -17.82
N ARG A 86 -1.25 -9.81 -16.60
CA ARG A 86 -0.45 -8.69 -16.06
C ARG A 86 0.20 -9.05 -14.73
N THR A 87 0.36 -10.33 -14.45
CA THR A 87 0.88 -10.87 -13.19
C THR A 87 2.15 -10.14 -12.75
N TYR A 88 3.15 -10.06 -13.64
CA TYR A 88 4.43 -9.39 -13.36
C TYR A 88 4.23 -7.91 -13.01
N ASN A 89 3.55 -7.16 -13.89
CA ASN A 89 3.31 -5.73 -13.72
C ASN A 89 2.50 -5.42 -12.47
N LYS A 90 1.50 -6.25 -12.17
CA LYS A 90 0.68 -6.13 -10.97
C LYS A 90 1.50 -6.39 -9.70
N MET A 91 2.41 -7.36 -9.68
CA MET A 91 3.32 -7.55 -8.54
C MET A 91 4.23 -6.35 -8.32
N LEU A 92 4.80 -5.77 -9.38
CA LEU A 92 5.60 -4.54 -9.27
C LEU A 92 4.75 -3.37 -8.78
N GLY A 93 3.55 -3.18 -9.34
CA GLY A 93 2.63 -2.12 -8.93
C GLY A 93 2.19 -2.26 -7.47
N THR A 94 1.86 -3.47 -7.03
CA THR A 94 1.56 -3.76 -5.62
C THR A 94 2.79 -3.54 -4.73
N THR A 95 4.00 -3.85 -5.20
CA THR A 95 5.22 -3.52 -4.43
C THR A 95 5.34 -2.00 -4.20
N LEU A 96 5.07 -1.19 -5.23
CA LEU A 96 5.04 0.27 -5.10
C LEU A 96 3.92 0.75 -4.15
N HIS A 97 2.78 0.09 -4.15
CA HIS A 97 1.68 0.35 -3.20
C HIS A 97 2.14 0.15 -1.75
N GLU A 98 2.73 -1.01 -1.44
CA GLU A 98 3.22 -1.30 -0.09
C GLU A 98 4.39 -0.39 0.30
N LEU A 99 5.25 -0.03 -0.66
CA LEU A 99 6.28 0.97 -0.44
C LEU A 99 5.68 2.34 -0.08
N ALA A 100 4.56 2.75 -0.68
CA ALA A 100 3.89 3.99 -0.30
C ALA A 100 3.45 3.98 1.18
N HIS A 101 2.90 2.85 1.67
CA HIS A 101 2.59 2.69 3.09
C HIS A 101 3.85 2.74 3.98
N ILE A 102 4.98 2.17 3.54
CA ILE A 102 6.26 2.25 4.28
C ILE A 102 6.72 3.71 4.38
N LEU A 103 6.69 4.45 3.28
CA LEU A 103 7.19 5.83 3.18
C LEU A 103 6.27 6.86 3.86
N GLU A 104 5.00 6.52 4.06
CA GLU A 104 4.06 7.36 4.82
C GLU A 104 4.41 7.41 6.31
N ARG A 105 5.01 6.33 6.84
CA ARG A 105 5.34 6.20 8.27
C ARG A 105 6.41 7.21 8.71
N PRO A 106 6.42 7.61 9.99
CA PRO A 106 7.51 8.43 10.54
C PRO A 106 8.89 7.74 10.48
N SER A 107 8.91 6.41 10.50
CA SER A 107 10.10 5.57 10.38
C SER A 107 9.81 4.33 9.51
N LEU A 108 10.82 3.85 8.79
CA LEU A 108 10.67 2.70 7.87
C LEU A 108 10.24 1.42 8.59
N PHE A 109 10.78 1.22 9.79
CA PHE A 109 10.43 0.16 10.71
C PHE A 109 10.40 0.73 12.12
N GLN A 110 9.77 0.00 13.05
CA GLN A 110 9.72 0.43 14.44
C GLN A 110 10.92 -0.14 15.22
N PRO A 111 11.80 0.71 15.80
CA PRO A 111 12.88 0.25 16.64
C PRO A 111 12.28 -0.27 17.95
N ARG A 112 12.27 -1.59 18.11
CA ARG A 112 11.82 -2.28 19.33
C ARG A 112 12.72 -3.47 19.61
N GLY A 113 12.93 -3.75 20.89
CA GLY A 113 13.58 -4.99 21.32
C GLY A 113 12.74 -6.21 20.96
N TYR A 114 13.39 -7.36 20.79
CA TYR A 114 12.70 -8.61 20.49
C TYR A 114 11.84 -9.04 21.69
N ASN A 115 10.53 -9.07 21.53
CA ASN A 115 9.60 -9.62 22.50
C ASN A 115 8.58 -10.52 21.78
N GLN A 116 8.73 -11.83 21.99
CA GLN A 116 7.96 -12.85 21.28
C GLN A 116 6.44 -12.73 21.47
N GLN A 117 5.97 -12.28 22.64
CA GLN A 117 4.53 -12.14 22.92
C GLN A 117 3.92 -10.99 22.10
N TYR A 118 4.56 -9.82 22.08
CA TYR A 118 4.11 -8.70 21.26
C TYR A 118 4.20 -9.02 19.77
N ILE A 119 5.29 -9.69 19.37
CA ILE A 119 5.50 -10.12 18.00
C ILE A 119 4.36 -11.05 17.57
N ARG A 120 3.99 -12.02 18.40
CA ARG A 120 2.88 -12.93 18.08
C ARG A 120 1.52 -12.23 18.01
N ALA A 121 1.23 -11.31 18.94
CA ALA A 121 -0.04 -10.57 18.93
C ALA A 121 -0.19 -9.66 17.70
N GLU A 122 0.90 -9.04 17.25
CA GLU A 122 0.91 -8.24 16.03
C GLU A 122 0.78 -9.11 14.77
N ALA A 123 1.46 -10.26 14.70
CA ALA A 123 1.29 -11.21 13.61
C ALA A 123 -0.16 -11.71 13.49
N ILE A 124 -0.85 -11.96 14.62
CA ILE A 124 -2.27 -12.32 14.64
C ILE A 124 -3.12 -11.17 14.08
N ARG A 125 -2.89 -9.93 14.52
CA ARG A 125 -3.65 -8.77 14.00
C ARG A 125 -3.43 -8.54 12.51
N VAL A 126 -2.20 -8.72 12.02
CA VAL A 126 -1.91 -8.67 10.59
C VAL A 126 -2.65 -9.79 9.87
N ALA A 127 -2.54 -11.03 10.35
CA ALA A 127 -3.24 -12.18 9.78
C ALA A 127 -4.77 -11.98 9.75
N GLU A 128 -5.36 -11.43 10.81
CA GLU A 128 -6.79 -11.09 10.87
C GLU A 128 -7.15 -9.99 9.87
N ALA A 129 -6.36 -8.92 9.80
CA ALA A 129 -6.59 -7.81 8.87
C ALA A 129 -6.53 -8.27 7.40
N VAL A 130 -5.55 -9.12 7.06
CA VAL A 130 -5.39 -9.64 5.68
C VAL A 130 -6.33 -10.78 5.30
N SER A 131 -7.11 -11.29 6.27
CA SER A 131 -8.08 -12.39 6.06
C SER A 131 -9.53 -11.90 6.05
N ARG A 132 -9.81 -10.66 6.44
CA ARG A 132 -11.16 -10.08 6.35
C ARG A 132 -11.43 -9.68 4.91
N GLU A 133 -12.61 -10.05 4.41
CA GLU A 133 -13.15 -9.44 3.19
C GLU A 133 -13.29 -7.92 3.43
N GLU A 134 -12.92 -7.10 2.45
CA GLU A 134 -12.91 -5.63 2.53
C GLU A 134 -14.31 -4.99 2.68
N GLU A 135 -15.33 -5.76 3.08
CA GLU A 135 -16.62 -5.21 3.50
C GLU A 135 -16.45 -4.52 4.86
N GLY A 136 -16.05 -3.25 4.81
CA GLY A 136 -15.95 -2.40 5.98
C GLY A 136 -17.26 -2.36 6.76
N ASP A 137 -17.21 -2.00 8.04
CA ASP A 137 -18.36 -1.89 8.94
C ASP A 137 -19.39 -0.81 8.55
N GLY A 138 -19.22 -0.16 7.39
CA GLY A 138 -20.02 0.94 6.89
C GLY A 138 -19.81 2.28 7.62
N THR A 139 -19.12 2.26 8.77
CA THR A 139 -18.86 3.45 9.60
C THR A 139 -17.47 4.04 9.37
N THR A 140 -16.52 3.20 8.95
CA THR A 140 -15.17 3.62 8.60
C THR A 140 -15.08 3.92 7.10
N PRO A 141 -14.55 5.07 6.68
CA PRO A 141 -14.29 5.32 5.27
C PRO A 141 -13.40 4.22 4.67
N PRO A 142 -13.73 3.70 3.48
CA PRO A 142 -12.98 2.57 2.89
C PRO A 142 -11.53 2.94 2.52
N TRP A 143 -11.17 4.22 2.49
CA TRP A 143 -9.81 4.71 2.23
C TRP A 143 -9.05 5.13 3.49
N THR A 144 -9.47 4.75 4.71
CA THR A 144 -8.79 5.20 5.96
C THR A 144 -7.30 4.87 6.00
N THR A 145 -6.84 3.84 5.27
CA THR A 145 -5.41 3.51 5.10
C THR A 145 -4.78 4.12 3.84
N HIS A 146 -5.57 4.76 2.98
CA HIS A 146 -5.19 5.27 1.66
C HIS A 146 -5.52 6.77 1.53
N GLU A 147 -5.22 7.54 2.57
CA GLU A 147 -5.55 8.97 2.64
C GLU A 147 -4.76 9.82 1.61
N SER A 148 -5.03 11.13 1.59
CA SER A 148 -4.39 12.07 0.66
C SER A 148 -2.86 12.00 0.63
N ARG A 149 -2.23 11.75 1.78
CA ARG A 149 -0.78 11.60 1.88
C ARG A 149 -0.29 10.34 1.18
N PHE A 150 -0.88 9.18 1.48
CA PHE A 150 -0.64 7.93 0.77
C PHE A 150 -0.80 8.12 -0.75
N MET A 151 -1.92 8.66 -1.22
CA MET A 151 -2.19 8.78 -2.66
C MET A 151 -1.15 9.65 -3.37
N ARG A 152 -0.71 10.73 -2.72
CA ARG A 152 0.36 11.58 -3.24
C ARG A 152 1.68 10.80 -3.35
N ILE A 153 2.09 10.09 -2.29
CA ILE A 153 3.31 9.24 -2.31
C ILE A 153 3.22 8.19 -3.43
N ALA A 154 2.12 7.45 -3.48
CA ALA A 154 1.88 6.40 -4.46
C ALA A 154 1.95 6.91 -5.91
N TYR A 155 1.40 8.11 -6.16
CA TYR A 155 1.52 8.75 -7.47
C TYR A 155 2.96 9.09 -7.84
N HIS A 156 3.74 9.65 -6.90
CA HIS A 156 5.16 9.96 -7.13
C HIS A 156 5.99 8.70 -7.41
N LEU A 157 5.73 7.60 -6.68
CA LEU A 157 6.35 6.29 -6.93
C LEU A 157 6.01 5.77 -8.33
N TYR A 158 4.72 5.78 -8.69
CA TYR A 158 4.25 5.42 -10.03
C TYR A 158 4.93 6.26 -11.12
N PHE A 159 4.97 7.59 -10.94
CA PHE A 159 5.57 8.51 -11.90
C PHE A 159 7.05 8.19 -12.14
N ARG A 160 7.83 8.00 -11.06
CA ARG A 160 9.25 7.64 -11.15
C ARG A 160 9.46 6.29 -11.83
N ALA A 161 8.66 5.28 -11.49
CA ALA A 161 8.72 3.96 -12.13
C ALA A 161 8.47 4.06 -13.65
N ARG A 162 7.44 4.82 -14.07
CA ARG A 162 7.18 5.07 -15.50
C ARG A 162 8.33 5.80 -16.18
N SER A 163 8.95 6.79 -15.53
CA SER A 163 10.11 7.51 -16.07
C SER A 163 11.34 6.62 -16.24
N LEU A 164 11.46 5.53 -15.47
CA LEU A 164 12.48 4.49 -15.61
C LEU A 164 12.15 3.44 -16.68
N GLY A 165 10.97 3.53 -17.33
CA GLY A 165 10.56 2.61 -18.40
C GLY A 165 9.77 1.39 -17.93
N TYR A 166 9.45 1.28 -16.63
CA TYR A 166 8.63 0.17 -16.14
C TYR A 166 7.19 0.29 -16.65
N ASP A 167 6.63 -0.82 -17.15
CA ASP A 167 5.22 -0.87 -17.56
C ASP A 167 4.28 -1.13 -16.36
N VAL A 168 4.25 -0.23 -15.39
CA VAL A 168 3.24 -0.24 -14.32
C VAL A 168 2.07 0.67 -14.67
N ARG A 169 0.85 0.36 -14.25
CA ARG A 169 -0.32 1.23 -14.40
C ARG A 169 -0.66 1.91 -13.08
N ALA A 170 -1.34 3.05 -13.15
CA ALA A 170 -1.74 3.78 -11.96
C ALA A 170 -2.64 2.93 -11.05
N ASP A 171 -3.63 2.24 -11.62
CA ASP A 171 -4.55 1.33 -10.92
C ASP A 171 -3.87 0.04 -10.41
N GLU A 172 -2.63 -0.23 -10.79
CA GLU A 172 -1.82 -1.29 -10.19
C GLU A 172 -1.17 -0.82 -8.88
N VAL A 173 -0.89 0.49 -8.74
CA VAL A 173 -0.20 1.12 -7.61
C VAL A 173 -1.17 1.78 -6.63
N TYR A 174 -2.14 2.55 -7.10
CA TYR A 174 -3.17 3.18 -6.29
C TYR A 174 -4.50 3.17 -7.05
N SER A 175 -5.55 2.58 -6.47
CA SER A 175 -6.85 2.40 -7.11
C SER A 175 -7.96 3.09 -6.29
N PRO A 176 -7.99 4.43 -6.22
CA PRO A 176 -8.93 5.18 -5.38
C PRO A 176 -10.40 4.83 -5.67
N GLU A 177 -10.73 4.52 -6.93
CA GLU A 177 -12.07 4.08 -7.33
C GLU A 177 -12.56 2.81 -6.62
N ARG A 178 -11.66 1.92 -6.19
CA ARG A 178 -12.04 0.72 -5.39
C ARG A 178 -12.60 1.11 -4.02
N TYR A 179 -12.26 2.29 -3.53
CA TYR A 179 -12.72 2.84 -2.27
C TYR A 179 -13.88 3.85 -2.48
N GLY A 180 -14.55 3.83 -3.63
CA GLY A 180 -15.65 4.75 -3.93
C GLY A 180 -15.22 6.21 -4.10
N MET A 181 -13.94 6.44 -4.38
CA MET A 181 -13.40 7.77 -4.68
C MET A 181 -13.37 8.03 -6.19
N SER A 182 -13.01 9.25 -6.59
CA SER A 182 -12.80 9.62 -7.97
C SER A 182 -11.72 8.74 -8.63
N PRO A 183 -11.79 8.50 -9.97
CA PRO A 183 -10.81 7.66 -10.67
C PRO A 183 -9.36 8.15 -10.52
N ALA A 184 -8.40 7.22 -10.48
CA ALA A 184 -6.96 7.50 -10.39
C ALA A 184 -6.46 8.57 -11.37
N ALA A 185 -7.02 8.61 -12.59
CA ALA A 185 -6.67 9.58 -13.62
C ALA A 185 -6.97 11.04 -13.24
N LYS A 186 -8.04 11.27 -12.45
CA LYS A 186 -8.42 12.60 -11.97
C LYS A 186 -7.45 13.10 -10.90
N TYR A 187 -6.98 12.22 -10.02
CA TYR A 187 -5.92 12.57 -9.08
C TYR A 187 -4.58 12.80 -9.80
N ALA A 188 -4.28 11.98 -10.80
CA ALA A 188 -3.07 12.07 -11.59
C ALA A 188 -2.92 13.43 -12.30
N SER A 189 -4.01 13.97 -12.89
CA SER A 189 -3.95 15.27 -13.57
C SER A 189 -3.53 16.39 -12.64
N GLU A 190 -3.94 16.34 -11.37
CA GLU A 190 -3.67 17.40 -10.39
C GLU A 190 -2.28 17.29 -9.74
N ILE A 191 -1.66 16.10 -9.73
CA ILE A 191 -0.33 15.89 -9.12
C ILE A 191 0.79 15.90 -10.18
N LYS A 192 0.49 15.64 -11.45
CA LYS A 192 1.50 15.47 -12.53
C LYS A 192 2.57 16.56 -12.57
N ALA A 193 2.17 17.84 -12.48
CA ALA A 193 3.11 18.96 -12.50
C ALA A 193 4.06 18.96 -11.28
N GLU A 194 3.53 18.63 -10.11
CA GLU A 194 4.32 18.45 -8.89
C GLU A 194 5.29 17.27 -9.02
N ALA A 195 4.82 16.11 -9.48
CA ALA A 195 5.67 14.92 -9.65
C ALA A 195 6.83 15.14 -10.62
N SER A 196 6.57 15.86 -11.71
CA SER A 196 7.63 16.29 -12.64
C SER A 196 8.64 17.22 -11.96
N THR A 197 8.17 18.20 -11.18
CA THR A 197 9.02 19.21 -10.53
C THR A 197 9.85 18.62 -9.39
N LEU A 198 9.27 17.72 -8.60
CA LEU A 198 9.86 17.13 -7.40
C LEU A 198 10.39 15.72 -7.64
N CYS A 199 10.67 15.34 -8.89
CA CYS A 199 11.10 13.98 -9.24
C CYS A 199 12.35 13.53 -8.46
N ALA A 200 13.28 14.44 -8.19
CA ALA A 200 14.50 14.17 -7.42
C ALA A 200 14.37 14.42 -5.91
N ALA A 201 13.23 14.95 -5.43
CA ALA A 201 13.04 15.24 -4.01
C ALA A 201 12.84 13.94 -3.20
N THR A 202 13.21 13.97 -1.92
CA THR A 202 12.85 12.90 -0.99
C THR A 202 11.35 12.90 -0.74
N PHE A 203 10.77 11.74 -0.42
CA PHE A 203 9.36 11.64 -0.03
C PHE A 203 9.07 12.43 1.25
N ARG A 204 10.05 12.54 2.16
CA ARG A 204 9.94 13.42 3.32
C ARG A 204 9.81 14.89 2.91
N GLN A 205 10.60 15.36 1.94
CA GLN A 205 10.48 16.71 1.39
C GLN A 205 9.11 16.90 0.71
N ILE A 206 8.69 15.97 -0.15
CA ILE A 206 7.38 16.02 -0.82
C ILE A 206 6.26 16.14 0.22
N CYS A 207 6.23 15.28 1.24
CA CYS A 207 5.22 15.31 2.28
C CYS A 207 5.26 16.55 3.19
N SER A 208 6.41 17.25 3.26
CA SER A 208 6.52 18.50 4.03
C SER A 208 5.95 19.72 3.30
N LEU A 209 5.79 19.63 1.97
CA LEU A 209 5.19 20.69 1.17
C LEU A 209 3.66 20.58 1.19
N THR A 210 2.99 21.73 1.13
CA THR A 210 1.53 21.79 0.93
C THR A 210 1.15 21.04 -0.36
N PRO A 211 0.15 20.15 -0.34
CA PRO A 211 -0.34 19.49 -1.55
C PRO A 211 -0.89 20.50 -2.57
N PRO A 212 -0.93 20.16 -3.87
CA PRO A 212 -1.51 21.04 -4.87
C PRO A 212 -2.97 21.36 -4.52
N PRO A 213 -3.41 22.63 -4.55
CA PRO A 213 -4.77 22.99 -4.15
C PRO A 213 -5.85 22.23 -4.92
N ALA A 214 -5.63 21.97 -6.22
CA ALA A 214 -6.56 21.21 -7.05
C ALA A 214 -6.64 19.73 -6.64
N PHE A 215 -5.51 19.09 -6.32
CA PHE A 215 -5.48 17.74 -5.76
C PHE A 215 -6.26 17.66 -4.45
N LYS A 216 -6.01 18.61 -3.54
CA LYS A 216 -6.73 18.70 -2.26
C LYS A 216 -8.24 18.86 -2.49
N ALA A 217 -8.65 19.69 -3.45
CA ALA A 217 -10.06 19.90 -3.76
C ALA A 217 -10.75 18.63 -4.28
N VAL A 218 -10.07 17.80 -5.09
CA VAL A 218 -10.60 16.50 -5.53
C VAL A 218 -10.80 15.57 -4.32
N TYR A 219 -9.79 15.44 -3.46
CA TYR A 219 -9.86 14.59 -2.28
C TYR A 219 -11.00 14.99 -1.33
N GLU A 220 -11.11 16.29 -1.01
CA GLU A 220 -12.17 16.80 -0.13
C GLU A 220 -13.56 16.64 -0.75
N ALA A 221 -13.68 16.69 -2.08
CA ALA A 221 -14.95 16.44 -2.75
C ALA A 221 -15.40 14.97 -2.60
N ASP A 222 -14.47 14.03 -2.72
CA ASP A 222 -14.76 12.60 -2.52
C ASP A 222 -15.13 12.30 -1.06
N GLN A 223 -14.42 12.91 -0.09
CA GLN A 223 -14.77 12.80 1.33
C GLN A 223 -16.19 13.31 1.59
N ARG A 224 -16.55 14.49 1.06
CA ARG A 224 -17.92 15.05 1.19
C ARG A 224 -18.97 14.15 0.53
N SER A 225 -18.67 13.61 -0.64
CA SER A 225 -19.57 12.71 -1.38
C SER A 225 -19.96 11.50 -0.54
N TRP A 226 -18.98 10.86 0.11
CA TRP A 226 -19.23 9.71 0.98
C TRP A 226 -19.95 10.06 2.28
N ILE A 227 -19.58 11.16 2.95
CA ILE A 227 -20.29 11.61 4.17
C ILE A 227 -21.79 11.83 3.87
N ASN A 228 -22.07 12.42 2.71
CA ASN A 228 -23.45 12.66 2.26
C ASN A 228 -24.18 11.35 1.93
N SER A 229 -23.51 10.34 1.36
CA SER A 229 -24.13 9.05 1.05
C SER A 229 -24.44 8.21 2.29
N GLN A 230 -23.62 8.30 3.35
CA GLN A 230 -23.89 7.64 4.64
C GLN A 230 -25.12 8.25 5.32
N SER A 231 -25.24 9.57 5.30
CA SER A 231 -26.38 10.29 5.87
C SER A 231 -27.71 9.87 5.20
N GLN A 232 -27.68 9.61 3.89
CA GLN A 232 -28.85 9.12 3.16
C GLN A 232 -29.21 7.68 3.54
N ARG A 233 -28.23 6.78 3.66
CA ARG A 233 -28.46 5.38 4.09
C ARG A 233 -29.05 5.32 5.49
N GLN A 234 -28.53 6.10 6.43
CA GLN A 234 -29.06 6.16 7.80
C GLN A 234 -30.50 6.68 7.84
N ARG A 235 -30.85 7.70 7.04
CA ARG A 235 -32.23 8.19 6.94
C ARG A 235 -33.18 7.14 6.39
N MET A 236 -32.80 6.45 5.31
CA MET A 236 -33.62 5.37 4.75
C MET A 236 -33.85 4.26 5.77
N ASN A 237 -32.80 3.80 6.46
CA ASN A 237 -32.95 2.75 7.47
C ASN A 237 -33.89 3.18 8.63
N ASN A 238 -33.79 4.43 9.08
CA ASN A 238 -34.66 4.95 10.14
C ASN A 238 -36.13 5.11 9.69
N GLU A 239 -36.40 5.38 8.41
CA GLU A 239 -37.77 5.48 7.87
C GLU A 239 -38.46 4.11 7.77
N PHE A 240 -37.70 3.02 7.60
CA PHE A 240 -38.24 1.65 7.59
C PHE A 240 -38.41 1.04 8.98
N ASP A 241 -37.80 1.60 10.02
CA ASP A 241 -37.91 1.13 11.42
C ASP A 241 -39.12 1.72 12.19
N ILE A 242 -39.98 2.54 11.55
CA ILE A 242 -41.16 3.15 12.21
C ILE A 242 -42.40 2.23 12.20
N THR A 243 -42.25 0.94 11.93
CA THR A 243 -43.34 -0.05 12.02
C THR A 243 -43.01 -1.19 12.99
N THR A 244 -42.99 -0.88 14.29
CA THR A 244 -43.21 -1.85 15.38
C THR A 244 -43.86 -1.17 16.58
#